data_AF-A0A1C6JHI2-F1
#
_entry.id   AF-A0A1C6JHI2-F1
#
_cell.length_a   1.000
_cell.length_b   1.000
_cell.length_c   1.000
_cell.angle_alpha   90.00
_cell.angle_beta   90.00
_cell.angle_gamma   90.00
#
_symmetry.space_group_name_H-M   'P 1'
#
loop_
_entity.id
_entity.type
_entity.pdbx_description
1 polymer ?
#
loop_
_entity_poly.entity_id
_entity_poly.type
_entity_poly.pdbx_seq_one_letter_code
_entity_poly.pdbx_strand_id
1 'polypeptide(L)' 'MVDCCFETADGLTVVDFKTDRVFSALEVRQRAEHYRPQLEAYSRALERVLEKKVVRRALYFLAAGETMEI' A
#
# COMPACT_ATOMS: atom_id res chain seq x y z
N MET A 1 -9.95 4.18 3.83
CA MET A 1 -9.87 3.06 4.79
C MET A 1 -8.57 2.35 4.50
N VAL A 2 -7.85 1.90 5.52
CA VAL A 2 -6.61 1.13 5.36
C VAL A 2 -6.92 -0.29 5.75
N ASP A 3 -6.61 -1.25 4.87
CA ASP A 3 -6.98 -2.65 5.09
C ASP A 3 -6.11 -3.31 6.15
N CYS A 4 -4.79 -3.05 6.12
CA CYS A 4 -3.86 -3.57 7.10
C CYS A 4 -2.78 -2.53 7.42
N CYS A 5 -2.54 -2.36 8.72
CA CYS A 5 -1.53 -1.47 9.24
C CYS A 5 -0.92 -2.13 10.48
N PHE A 6 0.40 -2.26 10.52
CA PHE A 6 1.10 -2.90 11.64
C PHE A 6 2.45 -2.24 11.90
N GLU A 7 2.89 -2.32 13.15
CA GLU A 7 4.17 -1.76 13.58
C GLU A 7 5.27 -2.81 13.50
N THR A 8 6.44 -2.39 13.03
CA THR A 8 7.69 -3.13 13.08
C THR A 8 8.72 -2.38 13.92
N ALA A 9 9.90 -2.97 14.13
CA ALA A 9 11.01 -2.26 14.78
C ALA A 9 11.44 -0.99 14.00
N ASP A 10 11.22 -0.95 12.69
CA ASP A 10 11.61 0.16 11.82
C ASP A 10 10.54 1.26 11.72
N GLY A 11 9.27 0.93 12.03
CA GLY A 11 8.16 1.89 12.01
C GLY A 11 6.85 1.28 11.52
N LEU A 12 5.93 2.13 11.07
CA LEU A 12 4.61 1.69 10.63
C LEU A 12 4.67 1.17 9.18
N THR A 13 4.11 -0.02 8.95
CA THR A 13 3.91 -0.60 7.62
C THR A 13 2.44 -0.61 7.26
N VAL A 14 2.13 -0.12 6.06
CA VAL A 14 0.77 -0.08 5.51
C VAL A 14 0.67 -1.00 4.31
N VAL A 15 -0.34 -1.87 4.32
CA VAL A 15 -0.66 -2.78 3.21
C VAL A 15 -2.13 -2.61 2.83
N ASP A 16 -2.38 -2.44 1.55
CA ASP A 16 -3.73 -2.33 0.97
C ASP A 16 -3.93 -3.44 -0.08
N PHE A 17 -5.05 -4.15 0.01
CA PHE A 17 -5.32 -5.32 -0.81
C PHE A 17 -6.22 -4.95 -1.98
N LYS A 18 -5.77 -5.28 -3.19
CA LYS A 18 -6.47 -4.99 -4.44
C LYS A 18 -7.00 -6.27 -5.07
N THR A 19 -8.29 -6.26 -5.39
CA THR A 19 -8.99 -7.35 -6.10
C THR A 19 -9.03 -7.13 -7.62
N ASP A 20 -8.29 -6.13 -8.13
CA ASP A 20 -8.16 -5.86 -9.56
C ASP A 20 -7.76 -7.11 -10.32
N ARG A 21 -8.42 -7.36 -11.47
CA ARG A 21 -8.07 -8.43 -12.40
C ARG A 21 -6.89 -8.00 -13.26
N VAL A 22 -5.70 -7.96 -12.67
CA VAL A 22 -4.42 -7.74 -13.36
C VAL A 22 -3.63 -9.03 -13.37
N PHE A 23 -2.99 -9.34 -14.49
CA PHE A 23 -2.28 -10.62 -14.67
C PHE A 23 -0.88 -10.45 -15.26
N SER A 24 -0.54 -9.25 -15.71
CA SER A 24 0.81 -8.91 -16.17
C SER A 24 1.49 -7.89 -15.25
N ALA A 25 2.82 -7.97 -15.17
CA ALA A 25 3.62 -7.01 -14.40
C ALA A 25 3.42 -5.55 -14.86
N LEU A 26 3.12 -5.33 -16.14
CA LEU A 26 2.82 -3.99 -16.67
C LEU A 26 1.50 -3.45 -16.13
N GLU A 27 0.45 -4.26 -16.14
CA GLU A 27 -0.87 -3.88 -15.58
C GLU A 27 -0.79 -3.65 -14.08
N VAL A 28 -0.09 -4.52 -13.35
CA VAL A 28 0.18 -4.38 -11.92
C VAL A 28 0.86 -3.03 -11.64
N ARG A 29 1.91 -2.69 -12.38
CA ARG A 29 2.61 -1.42 -12.22
C ARG A 29 1.73 -0.21 -12.54
N GLN A 30 0.97 -0.27 -13.62
CA GLN A 30 0.05 0.81 -13.99
C GLN A 30 -1.04 1.04 -12.93
N ARG A 31 -1.60 -0.05 -12.38
CA ARG A 31 -2.56 0.03 -11.27
C ARG A 31 -1.91 0.55 -10.00
N ALA A 32 -0.68 0.14 -9.71
CA ALA A 32 0.06 0.63 -8.55
C ALA A 32 0.23 2.16 -8.60
N GLU A 33 0.62 2.71 -9.75
CA GLU A 33 0.71 4.16 -9.95
C GLU A 33 -0.64 4.86 -9.83
N HIS A 34 -1.73 4.23 -10.29
CA HIS A 34 -3.08 4.77 -10.12
C HIS A 34 -3.47 4.90 -8.64
N TYR A 35 -3.07 3.94 -7.80
CA TYR A 35 -3.38 3.94 -6.36
C TYR A 35 -2.39 4.71 -5.49
N ARG A 36 -1.20 5.06 -6.01
CA ARG A 36 -0.15 5.80 -5.27
C ARG A 36 -0.68 7.03 -4.53
N PRO A 37 -1.45 7.96 -5.14
CA PRO A 37 -1.92 9.17 -4.44
C PRO A 37 -2.85 8.87 -3.26
N GLN A 38 -3.68 7.83 -3.37
CA GLN A 38 -4.57 7.39 -2.30
C GLN A 38 -3.75 6.85 -1.11
N LEU A 39 -2.75 6.01 -1.39
CA LEU A 39 -1.90 5.41 -0.38
C LEU A 39 -1.04 6.46 0.35
N GLU A 40 -0.54 7.47 -0.38
CA GLU A 40 0.18 8.60 0.18
C GLU A 40 -0.70 9.44 1.11
N ALA A 41 -1.95 9.72 0.72
CA ALA A 41 -2.89 10.46 1.55
C ALA A 41 -3.18 9.73 2.88
N TYR A 42 -3.38 8.40 2.82
CA TYR A 42 -3.59 7.59 4.02
C TYR A 42 -2.36 7.50 4.89
N SER A 43 -1.18 7.34 4.31
CA SER A 43 0.07 7.30 5.06
C SER A 43 0.25 8.59 5.87
N ARG A 44 0.06 9.76 5.24
CA ARG A 44 0.16 11.05 5.92
C ARG A 44 -0.86 11.21 7.05
N ALA A 45 -2.08 10.69 6.87
CA ALA A 45 -3.10 10.73 7.91
C ALA A 45 -2.74 9.83 9.09
N LEU A 46 -2.27 8.60 8.82
CA LEU A 46 -1.82 7.66 9.85
C LEU A 46 -0.63 8.19 10.63
N GLU A 47 0.35 8.80 9.96
CA GLU A 47 1.52 9.38 10.63
C GLU A 47 1.13 10.46 11.64
N ARG A 48 0.11 11.27 11.32
CA ARG A 48 -0.40 12.32 12.21
C ARG A 48 -1.22 11.77 13.36
N VAL A 49 -2.04 10.75 13.11
CA VAL A 49 -2.94 10.18 14.14
C VAL A 49 -2.18 9.29 15.11
N LEU A 50 -1.19 8.53 14.62
CA LEU A 50 -0.43 7.57 15.42
C LEU A 50 0.91 8.13 15.92
N GLU A 51 1.28 9.36 15.51
CA GLU A 51 2.55 10.01 15.82
C GLU A 51 3.79 9.15 15.50
N LYS A 52 3.65 8.25 14.51
CA LYS A 52 4.68 7.30 14.08
C LYS A 52 4.86 7.39 12.58
N LYS A 53 6.11 7.30 12.10
CA LYS A 53 6.40 7.35 10.67
C LYS A 53 5.94 6.07 9.96
N VAL A 54 5.37 6.23 8.77
CA VAL A 54 5.09 5.14 7.84
C VAL A 54 6.35 4.90 7.03
N VAL A 55 7.04 3.80 7.33
CA VAL A 55 8.33 3.47 6.70
C VAL A 55 8.17 2.58 5.48
N ARG A 56 7.03 1.89 5.35
CA ARG A 56 6.76 1.02 4.21
C ARG A 56 5.30 1.08 3.80
N ARG A 57 5.08 1.08 2.49
CA ARG A 57 3.77 1.16 1.85
C ARG A 57 3.72 0.16 0.72
N ALA A 58 2.75 -0.74 0.78
CA ALA A 58 2.61 -1.82 -0.20
C ALA A 58 1.17 -1.96 -0.68
N LEU A 59 1.04 -2.32 -1.96
CA LEU A 59 -0.19 -2.78 -2.58
C LEU A 59 -0.05 -4.27 -2.88
N TYR A 60 -1.02 -5.07 -2.46
CA TYR A 60 -1.06 -6.50 -2.76
C TYR A 60 -2.18 -6.81 -3.76
N PHE A 61 -1.81 -7.25 -4.96
CA PHE A 61 -2.75 -7.61 -6.01
C PHE A 61 -3.13 -9.09 -5.92
N LEU A 62 -4.33 -9.37 -5.41
CA LEU A 62 -4.79 -10.73 -5.13
C LEU A 62 -4.87 -11.61 -6.38
N ALA A 63 -5.28 -11.05 -7.53
CA ALA A 63 -5.39 -11.82 -8.77
C ALA A 63 -4.02 -12.19 -9.37
N ALA A 64 -3.01 -11.33 -9.19
CA ALA A 64 -1.65 -11.56 -9.65
C ALA A 64 -0.80 -12.34 -8.63
N GLY A 65 -1.17 -12.31 -7.35
CA GLY A 65 -0.31 -12.80 -6.27
C GLY A 65 0.94 -11.97 -6.07
N GLU A 66 0.92 -10.69 -6.49
CA GLU A 66 2.09 -9.82 -6.51
C GLU A 66 1.96 -8.68 -5.48
N THR A 67 3.11 -8.30 -4.91
CA THR A 67 3.22 -7.11 -4.05
C THR A 67 3.99 -6.02 -4.77
N MET A 68 3.45 -4.81 -4.76
CA MET A 68 4.11 -3.61 -5.25
C MET A 68 4.37 -2.65 -4.10
N GLU A 69 5.63 -2.29 -3.89
CA GLU A 69 6.02 -1.23 -2.95
C GLU A 69 6.01 0.14 -3.64
N ILE A 70 5.56 1.16 -2.92
CA ILE A 70 5.24 2.50 -3.44
C ILE A 70 6.11 3.61 -2.82
#